data_AF-X7YPN7-F1
#
_entry.id   AF-X7YPN7-F1
#
_cell.length_a   1.000
_cell.length_b   1.000
_cell.length_c   1.000
_cell.angle_alpha   90.00
_cell.angle_beta   90.00
_cell.angle_gamma   90.00
#
_symmetry.space_group_name_H-M   'P 1'
#
loop_
_entity.id
_entity.type
_entity.pdbx_description
1 polymer ?
#
loop_
_entity_poly.entity_id
_entity_poly.type
_entity_poly.pdbx_seq_one_letter_code
_entity_poly.pdbx_strand_id
1 'polypeptide(L)' 'MRSALDALRDIGRPRAVQLAVLVDRGHRELPLRADYVGKNVPTSRSESVHVLLAEHDGRDQVVISR' A
#
# COMPACT_ATOMS: atom_id res chain seq x y z
N MET A 1 -5.18 -5.70 1.60
CA MET A 1 -4.23 -6.78 1.25
C MET A 1 -4.82 -8.17 1.46
N ARG A 2 -5.30 -8.54 2.66
CA ARG A 2 -5.92 -9.87 2.91
C ARG A 2 -6.90 -10.29 1.81
N SER A 3 -7.88 -9.44 1.53
CA SER A 3 -8.90 -9.69 0.50
C SER A 3 -8.32 -9.89 -0.91
N ALA A 4 -7.18 -9.23 -1.23
CA ALA A 4 -6.50 -9.41 -2.50
C ALA A 4 -5.78 -10.77 -2.57
N LEU A 5 -5.20 -11.24 -1.46
CA LEU A 5 -4.61 -12.59 -1.38
C LEU A 5 -5.68 -13.67 -1.53
N ASP A 6 -6.85 -13.46 -0.95
CA ASP A 6 -8.00 -14.37 -1.09
C ASP A 6 -8.48 -14.40 -2.55
N ALA A 7 -8.66 -13.23 -3.19
CA ALA A 7 -9.02 -13.14 -4.60
C ALA A 7 -7.98 -13.79 -5.54
N LEU A 8 -6.68 -13.66 -5.23
CA LEU A 8 -5.63 -14.33 -6.01
C LEU A 8 -5.72 -15.86 -5.92
N ARG A 9 -6.13 -16.41 -4.78
CA ARG A 9 -6.32 -17.87 -4.62
C ARG A 9 -7.47 -18.40 -5.47
N ASP A 10 -8.52 -17.60 -5.66
CA ASP A 10 -9.66 -17.97 -6.50
C ASP A 10 -9.29 -18.00 -7.99
N ILE A 11 -8.31 -17.19 -8.41
CA ILE A 11 -7.80 -17.13 -9.79
C ILE A 11 -6.76 -18.23 -10.05
N GLY A 12 -6.02 -18.68 -9.03
CA GLY A 12 -5.06 -19.76 -9.17
C GLY A 12 -4.12 -19.94 -7.98
N ARG A 13 -3.03 -20.70 -8.20
CA ARG A 13 -2.02 -20.97 -7.17
C ARG A 13 -0.64 -20.47 -7.61
N PRO A 14 -0.37 -19.17 -7.46
CA PRO A 14 0.95 -18.63 -7.76
C PRO A 14 2.01 -19.29 -6.86
N ARG A 15 3.23 -19.45 -7.40
CA ARG A 15 4.37 -20.01 -6.66
C ARG A 15 4.78 -19.14 -5.47
N ALA A 16 4.63 -17.82 -5.61
CA ALA A 16 4.87 -16.82 -4.58
C ALA A 16 4.02 -15.58 -4.88
N VAL A 17 3.69 -14.82 -3.83
CA VAL A 17 3.06 -13.50 -3.93
C VAL A 17 3.94 -12.51 -3.20
N GLN A 18 4.23 -11.38 -3.85
CA GLN A 18 4.98 -10.28 -3.26
C GLN A 18 4.13 -9.01 -3.27
N LEU A 19 4.34 -8.15 -2.28
CA LEU A 19 3.67 -6.86 -2.13
C LEU A 19 4.67 -5.72 -2.34
N ALA A 20 4.39 -4.87 -3.32
CA ALA A 20 5.06 -3.58 -3.50
C ALA A 20 4.09 -2.45 -3.14
N VAL A 21 4.57 -1.47 -2.36
CA VAL A 21 3.81 -0.26 -2.01
C VAL A 21 4.66 0.99 -2.22
N LEU A 22 4.04 2.08 -2.66
CA LEU A 22 4.73 3.36 -2.77
C LEU A 22 5.00 3.97 -1.39
N VAL A 23 4.01 3.90 -0.48
CA VAL A 23 4.10 4.45 0.87
C VAL A 23 3.67 3.42 1.91
N ASP A 24 4.48 3.25 2.94
CA ASP A 24 4.12 2.52 4.17
C ASP A 24 3.92 3.51 5.31
N ARG A 25 2.68 3.63 5.80
CA ARG A 25 2.29 4.55 6.88
C ARG A 25 2.30 3.92 8.28
N GLY A 26 2.70 2.65 8.41
CA GLY A 26 2.61 1.90 9.65
C GLY A 26 1.17 1.54 10.05
N HIS A 27 0.91 1.44 11.36
CA HIS A 27 -0.39 1.08 11.95
C HIS A 27 -1.00 -0.21 11.43
N ARG A 28 -0.17 -1.20 11.12
CA ARG A 28 -0.61 -2.49 10.59
C ARG A 28 -1.46 -3.22 11.63
N GLU A 29 -2.62 -3.71 11.20
CA GLU A 29 -3.53 -4.52 12.03
C GLU A 29 -3.40 -6.03 11.76
N LEU A 30 -2.58 -6.40 10.77
CA LEU A 30 -2.26 -7.77 10.39
C LEU A 30 -0.74 -7.94 10.27
N PRO A 31 -0.19 -9.16 10.45
CA PRO A 31 1.24 -9.43 10.32
C PRO A 31 1.67 -9.49 8.84
N LEU A 32 1.36 -8.45 8.07
CA LEU A 32 1.64 -8.34 6.65
C LEU A 32 2.61 -7.20 6.41
N ARG A 33 3.78 -7.51 5.84
CA ARG A 33 4.81 -6.53 5.45
C ARG A 33 4.89 -6.48 3.93
N ALA A 34 5.07 -5.29 3.37
CA ALA A 34 5.46 -5.17 1.97
C ALA A 34 6.90 -5.65 1.78
N ASP A 35 7.14 -6.38 0.68
CA ASP A 35 8.47 -6.79 0.24
C ASP A 35 9.26 -5.58 -0.30
N TYR A 36 8.55 -4.65 -0.93
CA TYR A 36 9.11 -3.42 -1.50
C TYR A 36 8.33 -2.20 -1.00
N VAL A 37 9.06 -1.23 -0.47
CA VAL A 37 8.50 0.03 0.04
C VAL A 37 9.24 1.18 -0.61
N GLY A 38 8.52 2.07 -1.29
CA GLY A 38 9.09 3.31 -1.81
C GLY A 38 9.55 4.24 -0.69
N LYS A 39 8.64 4.58 0.23
CA LYS A 39 8.95 5.41 1.41
C LYS A 39 8.18 4.96 2.65
N ASN A 40 8.89 4.88 3.78
CA ASN A 40 8.27 4.76 5.09
C ASN A 40 7.95 6.16 5.62
N VAL A 41 6.69 6.39 5.98
CA VAL A 41 6.19 7.69 6.45
C VAL A 41 5.47 7.48 7.78
N PRO A 42 6.09 7.81 8.92
CA PRO A 42 5.40 7.75 10.20
C PRO A 42 4.23 8.74 10.20
N THR A 43 3.02 8.26 10.46
CA THR A 43 1.84 9.10 10.64
C THR A 43 1.19 8.82 11.98
N SER A 44 0.27 9.67 12.42
CA SER A 44 -0.74 9.36 13.42
C SER A 44 -1.92 8.61 12.79
N ARG A 45 -2.86 8.14 13.63
CA ARG A 45 -4.12 7.53 13.15
C ARG A 45 -5.11 8.55 12.57
N SER A 46 -5.01 9.81 12.97
CA SER A 46 -5.85 10.89 12.43
C SER A 46 -5.33 11.43 11.10
N GLU A 47 -4.06 11.20 10.76
CA GLU A 47 -3.52 11.66 9.48
C GLU A 47 -3.90 10.75 8.31
N SER A 48 -4.02 11.35 7.13
CA SER A 48 -4.30 10.68 5.86
C SER A 48 -3.14 10.87 4.89
N VAL A 49 -2.84 9.84 4.10
CA VAL A 49 -1.82 9.86 3.06
C VAL A 49 -2.51 9.77 1.71
N HIS A 50 -2.29 10.75 0.85
CA HIS A 50 -2.78 10.77 -0.52
C HIS A 50 -1.60 10.57 -1.46
N VAL A 51 -1.65 9.52 -2.27
CA VAL A 51 -0.71 9.26 -3.35
C VAL A 51 -1.39 9.67 -4.65
N LEU A 52 -0.77 10.61 -5.35
CA LEU A 52 -1.20 11.11 -6.65
C LEU A 52 -0.22 10.62 -7.71
N LEU A 53 -0.74 10.07 -8.79
CA LEU A 53 0.03 9.60 -9.95
C LEU A 53 -0.39 10.40 -11.18
N ALA A 54 0.56 10.79 -12.04
CA ALA A 54 0.28 11.62 -13.21
C ALA A 54 -0.82 11.04 -14.12
N GLU A 55 -0.88 9.73 -14.28
CA GLU A 55 -1.84 9.02 -15.13
C GLU A 55 -3.28 9.05 -14.58
N HIS A 56 -3.43 9.20 -13.26
CA HIS A 56 -4.74 9.20 -12.60
C HIS A 56 -5.16 10.62 -12.15
N ASP A 57 -4.20 11.46 -11.75
CA ASP A 57 -4.43 12.72 -11.03
C ASP A 57 -3.77 13.94 -11.70
N GLY A 58 -3.06 13.74 -12.82
CA GLY A 58 -2.41 14.82 -13.58
C GLY A 58 -1.10 15.35 -12.99
N ARG A 59 -0.62 14.79 -11.87
CA ARG A 59 0.69 15.08 -11.27
C ARG A 59 1.17 13.96 -10.34
N ASP A 60 2.47 13.84 -10.18
CA ASP A 60 3.09 12.95 -9.19
C ASP A 60 3.31 13.66 -7.86
N GLN A 61 2.65 13.20 -6.80
CA GLN A 61 2.81 13.77 -5.47
C GLN A 61 2.39 12.81 -4.35
N VAL A 62 3.02 12.95 -3.18
CA VAL A 62 2.53 12.35 -1.94
C VAL A 62 2.21 13.47 -0.95
N VAL A 63 0.98 13.51 -0.46
CA VAL A 63 0.48 14.54 0.48
C VAL A 63 0.03 13.89 1.79
N ILE A 64 0.34 14.55 2.90
CA ILE A 64 -0.13 14.15 4.25
C ILE A 64 -1.05 15.26 4.76
N SER A 65 -2.26 14.88 5.21
CA SER A 65 -3.29 15.78 5.76
C SER A 65 -3.79 15.23 7.10
N ARG A 66 -4.48 16.08 7.89
CA ARG A 66 -5.19 15.69 9.11
C ARG A 66 -6.68 15.60 8.86
#